data_AF-A0A2N1R403-F1
#
_entry.id   AF-A0A2N1R403-F1
#
_cell.length_a   1.000
_cell.length_b   1.000
_cell.length_c   1.000
_cell.angle_alpha   90.00
_cell.angle_beta   90.00
_cell.angle_gamma   90.00
#
_symmetry.space_group_name_H-M   'P 1'
#
loop_
_entity.id
_entity.type
_entity.pdbx_description
1 polymer ?
#
loop_
_entity_poly.entity_id
_entity_poly.type
_entity_poly.pdbx_seq_one_letter_code
_entity_poly.pdbx_strand_id
1 'polypeptide(L)'
;MPYSLSPYGVVAYTRTMIDDFLFCDWDDAPGAMDFELMYDDAIARCATIVESLADASGGGRRDDPRLWTKALELYVMAPAIVNVALNYSVCMQFGLPLHPTEYFEIDQSATGADVYGATLEDAAFALLDNAIDLARAAYRLDPSYAAMARAYAAKLPTGLSRFVYTSRQDKYTWRAAEPAKIRALASSVLRAGAPSLLVGAAHGSIMAGLFLAELLGSDLWFLRFSMFKRHDTAPVVSPRDEAKIRSYGDGSKVLVFDEDSASGTTLSILSERVKAIVPMARTGAVIRHQSSSFRPDHVGRTWWD
;
A
#
# COMPACT_ATOMS: atom_id res chain seq x y z
N MET A 1 19.45 -11.74 -4.88
CA MET A 1 20.75 -11.82 -4.16
C MET A 1 20.47 -11.59 -2.68
N PRO A 2 21.03 -12.38 -1.74
CA PRO A 2 20.80 -12.13 -0.32
C PRO A 2 21.62 -10.92 0.12
N TYR A 3 20.99 -10.03 0.88
CA TYR A 3 21.57 -8.81 1.41
C TYR A 3 22.81 -9.11 2.26
N SER A 4 23.98 -8.62 1.84
CA SER A 4 25.20 -8.63 2.64
C SER A 4 25.10 -7.56 3.72
N LEU A 5 25.12 -7.96 4.99
CA LEU A 5 25.21 -7.03 6.10
C LEU A 5 26.54 -6.28 6.02
N SER A 6 26.49 -4.95 5.89
CA SER A 6 27.67 -4.10 6.07
C SER A 6 28.13 -4.18 7.53
N PRO A 7 29.44 -4.25 7.81
CA PRO A 7 29.99 -4.23 9.17
C PRO A 7 29.66 -2.95 9.96
N TYR A 8 29.02 -1.96 9.32
CA TYR A 8 28.54 -0.72 9.93
C TYR A 8 27.02 -0.70 10.22
N GLY A 9 26.33 -1.84 10.16
CA GLY A 9 24.92 -1.95 10.56
C GLY A 9 23.92 -1.25 9.62
N VAL A 10 24.39 -0.74 8.48
CA VAL A 10 23.50 -0.21 7.44
C VAL A 10 23.09 -1.38 6.54
N VAL A 11 21.86 -1.85 6.69
CA VAL A 11 21.24 -2.75 5.71
C VAL A 11 21.12 -1.98 4.40
N ALA A 12 21.78 -2.46 3.35
CA ALA A 12 21.67 -1.86 2.03
C ALA A 12 20.25 -2.12 1.49
N TYR A 13 19.39 -1.12 1.59
CA TYR A 13 18.04 -1.18 1.03
C TYR A 13 18.07 -1.11 -0.49
N THR A 14 17.04 -1.65 -1.14
CA THR A 14 16.79 -1.41 -2.56
C THR A 14 16.61 0.09 -2.77
N ARG A 15 17.42 0.69 -3.65
CA ARG A 15 17.31 2.11 -4.00
C ARG A 15 16.06 2.33 -4.84
N THR A 16 15.30 3.39 -4.52
CA THR A 16 14.02 3.74 -5.15
C THR A 16 14.01 5.21 -5.57
N MET A 17 12.98 5.66 -6.30
CA MET A 17 12.80 7.08 -6.64
C MET A 17 12.74 7.98 -5.40
N ILE A 18 12.32 7.42 -4.26
CA ILE A 18 12.20 8.12 -2.99
C ILE A 18 13.58 8.56 -2.48
N ASP A 19 14.62 7.75 -2.71
CA ASP A 19 15.99 8.07 -2.31
C ASP A 19 16.60 9.20 -3.17
N ASP A 20 16.20 9.28 -4.44
CA ASP A 20 16.89 10.07 -5.44
C ASP A 20 16.17 11.37 -5.82
N PHE A 21 14.84 11.43 -5.64
CA PHE A 21 14.03 12.52 -6.19
C PHE A 21 12.97 13.06 -5.22
N LEU A 22 12.62 12.36 -4.14
CA LEU A 22 11.54 12.80 -3.25
C LEU A 22 12.05 13.78 -2.18
N PHE A 23 11.96 15.06 -2.49
CA PHE A 23 12.29 16.16 -1.58
C PHE A 23 11.07 17.06 -1.38
N CYS A 24 10.49 17.00 -0.18
CA CYS A 24 9.30 17.77 0.17
C CYS A 24 9.19 17.96 1.69
N ASP A 25 8.32 18.88 2.08
CA ASP A 25 7.87 19.01 3.47
C ASP A 25 6.86 17.90 3.82
N TRP A 26 6.95 17.40 5.04
CA TRP A 26 6.11 16.32 5.57
C TRP A 26 5.10 16.81 6.61
N ASP A 27 5.11 18.11 6.97
CA ASP A 27 4.19 18.65 7.97
C ASP A 27 2.78 18.87 7.43
N ASP A 28 2.65 19.34 6.19
CA ASP A 28 1.37 19.57 5.51
C ASP A 28 1.27 18.78 4.20
N ALA A 29 0.07 18.22 3.96
CA ALA A 29 -0.19 17.42 2.76
C ALA A 29 -0.08 18.29 1.50
N PRO A 30 0.65 17.86 0.45
CA PRO A 30 0.84 18.64 -0.76
C PRO A 30 -0.46 18.72 -1.56
N GLY A 31 -0.62 19.79 -2.36
CA GLY A 31 -1.76 19.93 -3.27
C GLY A 31 -1.90 18.77 -4.26
N ALA A 32 -0.77 18.16 -4.66
CA ALA A 32 -0.75 16.99 -5.55
C ALA A 32 -1.51 15.77 -5.00
N MET A 33 -1.78 15.70 -3.69
CA MET A 33 -2.55 14.63 -3.08
C MET A 33 -4.07 14.78 -3.31
N ASP A 34 -4.56 15.98 -3.62
CA ASP A 34 -5.96 16.23 -3.99
C ASP A 34 -6.09 16.21 -5.51
N PHE A 35 -6.63 15.12 -6.04
CA PHE A 35 -6.83 14.95 -7.47
C PHE A 35 -8.01 14.03 -7.76
N GLU A 36 -8.57 14.21 -8.95
CA GLU A 36 -9.64 13.38 -9.49
C GLU A 36 -9.27 13.01 -10.92
N LEU A 37 -9.16 11.70 -11.20
CA LEU A 37 -8.73 11.19 -12.50
C LEU A 37 -9.47 9.89 -12.83
N MET A 38 -9.62 9.60 -14.12
CA MET A 38 -9.98 8.25 -14.53
C MET A 38 -8.84 7.27 -14.20
N TYR A 39 -9.19 6.01 -14.00
CA TYR A 39 -8.24 5.01 -13.54
C TYR A 39 -7.14 4.72 -14.57
N ASP A 40 -7.49 4.67 -15.85
CA ASP A 40 -6.51 4.57 -16.94
C ASP A 40 -5.61 5.80 -17.07
N ASP A 41 -6.15 7.00 -16.89
CA ASP A 41 -5.39 8.24 -16.87
C ASP A 41 -4.35 8.25 -15.73
N ALA A 42 -4.72 7.77 -14.53
CA ALA A 42 -3.80 7.65 -13.42
C ALA A 42 -2.63 6.68 -13.74
N ILE A 43 -2.92 5.53 -14.35
CA ILE A 43 -1.89 4.55 -14.76
C ILE A 43 -0.98 5.14 -15.85
N ALA A 44 -1.56 5.78 -16.87
CA ALA A 44 -0.81 6.41 -17.96
C ALA A 44 0.06 7.58 -17.46
N ARG A 45 -0.45 8.35 -16.51
CA ARG A 45 0.29 9.45 -15.89
C ARG A 45 1.48 8.92 -15.07
N CYS A 46 1.29 7.87 -14.28
CA CYS A 46 2.40 7.19 -13.61
C CYS A 46 3.46 6.70 -14.62
N ALA A 47 3.06 6.11 -15.74
CA ALA A 47 4.00 5.65 -16.77
C ALA A 47 4.86 6.79 -17.34
N THR A 48 4.22 7.92 -17.67
CA THR A 48 4.91 9.11 -18.17
C THR A 48 5.91 9.68 -17.16
N ILE A 49 5.54 9.67 -15.87
CA ILE A 49 6.41 10.16 -14.81
C ILE A 49 7.58 9.20 -14.58
N VAL A 50 7.34 7.89 -14.53
CA VAL A 50 8.36 6.86 -14.34
C VAL A 50 9.42 6.95 -15.44
N GLU A 51 9.02 7.04 -16.72
CA GLU A 51 9.93 7.22 -17.84
C GLU A 51 10.80 8.47 -17.67
N SER A 52 10.18 9.61 -17.35
CA SER A 52 10.89 10.87 -17.14
C SER A 52 11.90 10.83 -15.99
N LEU A 53 11.59 10.14 -14.89
CA LEU A 53 12.48 10.02 -13.73
C LEU A 53 13.59 9.00 -13.99
N ALA A 54 13.29 7.89 -14.66
CA ALA A 54 14.26 6.87 -15.05
C ALA A 54 15.34 7.46 -15.97
N ASP A 55 14.92 8.20 -17.01
CA ASP A 55 15.84 8.90 -17.94
C ASP A 55 16.72 9.92 -17.22
N ALA A 56 16.17 10.63 -16.24
CA ALA A 56 16.94 11.60 -15.46
C ALA A 56 17.94 10.93 -14.51
N SER A 57 17.61 9.76 -13.94
CA SER A 57 18.52 8.99 -13.09
C SER A 57 19.72 8.47 -13.88
N GLY A 58 19.50 7.98 -15.10
CA GLY A 58 20.57 7.55 -16.01
C GLY A 58 21.45 8.69 -16.53
N GLY A 59 20.88 9.90 -16.66
CA GLY A 59 21.58 11.09 -17.16
C GLY A 59 22.23 11.99 -16.09
N GLY A 60 22.20 11.61 -14.80
CA GLY A 60 22.83 12.37 -13.72
C GLY A 60 22.17 13.71 -13.37
N ARG A 61 20.89 13.92 -13.71
CA ARG A 61 20.17 15.20 -13.54
C ARG A 61 19.36 15.31 -12.25
N ARG A 62 19.82 14.71 -11.15
CA ARG A 62 19.02 14.51 -9.92
C ARG A 62 18.65 15.79 -9.17
N ASP A 63 19.40 16.86 -9.41
CA ASP A 63 19.22 18.15 -8.76
C ASP A 63 18.22 19.07 -9.48
N ASP A 64 17.49 18.59 -10.52
CA ASP A 64 16.46 19.38 -11.19
C ASP A 64 15.16 19.41 -10.37
N PRO A 65 14.72 20.57 -9.85
CA PRO A 65 13.50 20.68 -9.03
C PRO A 65 12.23 20.21 -9.74
N ARG A 66 12.19 20.23 -11.08
CA ARG A 66 11.04 19.71 -11.85
C ARG A 66 10.86 18.22 -11.66
N LEU A 67 11.95 17.48 -11.44
CA LEU A 67 11.91 16.05 -11.17
C LEU A 67 11.39 15.77 -9.76
N TRP A 68 11.64 16.67 -8.80
CA TRP A 68 11.11 16.52 -7.45
C TRP A 68 9.59 16.66 -7.42
N THR A 69 9.03 17.63 -8.18
CA THR A 69 7.58 17.75 -8.35
C THR A 69 6.98 16.49 -8.99
N LYS A 70 7.66 15.92 -9.99
CA LYS A 70 7.23 14.67 -10.62
C LYS A 70 7.30 13.48 -9.66
N ALA A 71 8.37 13.36 -8.89
CA ALA A 71 8.51 12.30 -7.89
C ALA A 71 7.44 12.40 -6.80
N LEU A 72 7.14 13.63 -6.34
CA LEU A 72 6.04 13.90 -5.42
C LEU A 72 4.70 13.47 -6.01
N GLU A 73 4.42 13.85 -7.25
CA GLU A 73 3.19 13.45 -7.97
C GLU A 73 3.10 11.92 -8.09
N LEU A 74 4.19 11.24 -8.46
CA LEU A 74 4.22 9.78 -8.54
C LEU A 74 3.99 9.13 -7.17
N TYR A 75 4.59 9.70 -6.11
CA TYR A 75 4.50 9.17 -4.76
C TYR A 75 3.04 9.14 -4.27
N VAL A 76 2.29 10.22 -4.53
CA VAL A 76 0.88 10.33 -4.10
C VAL A 76 -0.11 9.68 -5.07
N MET A 77 0.25 9.52 -6.35
CA MET A 77 -0.64 8.95 -7.37
C MET A 77 -0.57 7.41 -7.45
N ALA A 78 0.60 6.80 -7.28
CA ALA A 78 0.75 5.34 -7.34
C ALA A 78 -0.21 4.55 -6.41
N PRO A 79 -0.53 5.02 -5.19
CA PRO A 79 -1.55 4.39 -4.34
C PRO A 79 -2.93 4.23 -4.99
N ALA A 80 -3.31 5.10 -5.95
CA ALA A 80 -4.58 4.99 -6.67
C ALA A 80 -4.68 3.66 -7.45
N ILE A 81 -3.56 3.20 -8.01
CA ILE A 81 -3.46 1.92 -8.74
C ILE A 81 -3.96 0.77 -7.85
N VAL A 82 -3.47 0.73 -6.61
CA VAL A 82 -3.86 -0.30 -5.63
C VAL A 82 -5.28 -0.09 -5.12
N ASN A 83 -5.65 1.15 -4.80
CA ASN A 83 -6.92 1.46 -4.13
C ASN A 83 -8.13 1.03 -4.99
N VAL A 84 -8.14 1.38 -6.28
CA VAL A 84 -9.23 0.98 -7.18
C VAL A 84 -9.29 -0.54 -7.34
N ALA A 85 -8.16 -1.20 -7.56
CA ALA A 85 -8.10 -2.66 -7.70
C ALA A 85 -8.54 -3.40 -6.43
N LEU A 86 -8.19 -2.86 -5.25
CA LEU A 86 -8.60 -3.40 -3.95
C LEU A 86 -10.12 -3.33 -3.80
N ASN A 87 -10.73 -2.17 -4.05
CA ASN A 87 -12.18 -2.04 -3.94
C ASN A 87 -12.88 -2.91 -4.99
N TYR A 88 -12.37 -3.01 -6.22
CA TYR A 88 -12.91 -3.91 -7.22
C TYR A 88 -12.85 -5.37 -6.78
N SER A 89 -11.70 -5.84 -6.29
CA SER A 89 -11.53 -7.20 -5.75
C SER A 89 -12.52 -7.49 -4.62
N VAL A 90 -12.70 -6.54 -3.70
CA VAL A 90 -13.69 -6.65 -2.63
C VAL A 90 -15.12 -6.69 -3.18
N CYS A 91 -15.47 -5.85 -4.16
CA CYS A 91 -16.81 -5.88 -4.78
C CYS A 91 -17.12 -7.27 -5.35
N MET A 92 -16.17 -7.82 -6.12
CA MET A 92 -16.36 -9.10 -6.79
C MET A 92 -16.51 -10.25 -5.80
N GLN A 93 -15.70 -10.29 -4.75
CA GLN A 93 -15.70 -11.39 -3.78
C GLN A 93 -16.87 -11.37 -2.79
N PHE A 94 -17.56 -10.23 -2.66
CA PHE A 94 -18.71 -10.09 -1.77
C PHE A 94 -20.03 -9.88 -2.53
N GLY A 95 -20.02 -10.01 -3.87
CA GLY A 95 -21.22 -9.89 -4.69
C GLY A 95 -21.79 -8.48 -4.78
N LEU A 96 -20.93 -7.45 -4.64
CA LEU A 96 -21.32 -6.05 -4.58
C LEU A 96 -21.03 -5.35 -5.92
N PRO A 97 -21.81 -4.34 -6.32
CA PRO A 97 -21.48 -3.53 -7.49
C PRO A 97 -20.34 -2.56 -7.16
N LEU A 98 -19.40 -2.37 -8.09
CA LEU A 98 -18.44 -1.27 -7.98
C LEU A 98 -19.14 0.02 -8.43
N HIS A 99 -19.48 0.90 -7.48
CA HIS A 99 -20.05 2.20 -7.79
C HIS A 99 -19.00 3.31 -7.61
N PRO A 100 -18.82 4.22 -8.60
CA PRO A 100 -17.83 5.31 -8.50
C PRO A 100 -18.16 6.34 -7.42
N THR A 101 -19.43 6.45 -7.02
CA THR A 101 -19.90 7.49 -6.08
C THR A 101 -20.75 6.96 -4.93
N GLU A 102 -21.05 5.66 -4.89
CA GLU A 102 -21.90 5.08 -3.84
C GLU A 102 -21.03 4.15 -2.99
N TYR A 103 -21.01 4.48 -1.71
CA TYR A 103 -20.31 3.71 -0.70
C TYR A 103 -21.26 2.66 -0.16
N PHE A 104 -20.83 1.40 -0.16
CA PHE A 104 -21.59 0.30 0.42
C PHE A 104 -20.88 -0.25 1.66
N GLU A 105 -21.69 -0.58 2.67
CA GLU A 105 -21.27 -1.35 3.84
C GLU A 105 -21.21 -2.83 3.46
N ILE A 106 -20.23 -3.55 4.02
CA ILE A 106 -20.04 -4.98 3.74
C ILE A 106 -20.50 -5.76 4.96
N ASP A 107 -21.63 -6.44 4.84
CA ASP A 107 -22.00 -7.47 5.79
C ASP A 107 -21.14 -8.70 5.54
N GLN A 108 -20.09 -8.86 6.35
CA GLN A 108 -19.19 -10.02 6.27
C GLN A 108 -19.85 -11.32 6.78
N SER A 109 -21.04 -11.23 7.40
CA SER A 109 -21.83 -12.38 7.84
C SER A 109 -22.86 -12.83 6.78
N ALA A 110 -23.15 -11.96 5.80
CA ALA A 110 -23.93 -12.35 4.65
C ALA A 110 -23.13 -13.38 3.85
N THR A 111 -23.69 -14.58 3.70
CA THR A 111 -23.20 -15.52 2.70
C THR A 111 -23.28 -14.81 1.36
N GLY A 112 -22.14 -14.41 0.81
CA GLY A 112 -22.06 -13.82 -0.51
C GLY A 112 -22.83 -14.73 -1.46
N ALA A 113 -23.92 -14.22 -2.04
CA ALA A 113 -24.49 -14.90 -3.18
C ALA A 113 -23.35 -15.05 -4.20
N ASP A 114 -23.23 -16.22 -4.82
CA ASP A 114 -22.24 -16.49 -5.87
C ASP A 114 -22.65 -15.72 -7.14
N VAL A 115 -22.64 -14.37 -7.04
CA VAL A 115 -23.21 -13.44 -8.02
C VAL A 115 -22.33 -13.42 -9.27
N TYR A 116 -21.01 -13.45 -9.07
CA TYR A 116 -20.03 -13.29 -10.14
C TYR A 116 -19.28 -14.58 -10.49
N GLY A 117 -19.34 -15.63 -9.66
CA GLY A 117 -18.65 -16.89 -9.91
C GLY A 117 -17.16 -16.87 -9.59
N ALA A 118 -16.63 -18.02 -9.17
CA ALA A 118 -15.24 -18.17 -8.74
C ALA A 118 -14.19 -17.67 -9.74
N THR A 119 -14.42 -17.83 -11.05
CA THR A 119 -13.48 -17.37 -12.09
C THR A 119 -13.30 -15.85 -12.11
N LEU A 120 -14.38 -15.09 -11.97
CA LEU A 120 -14.29 -13.62 -11.96
C LEU A 120 -13.70 -13.12 -10.66
N GLU A 121 -14.02 -13.78 -9.54
CA GLU A 121 -13.39 -13.49 -8.25
C GLU A 121 -11.87 -13.76 -8.26
N ASP A 122 -11.43 -14.88 -8.83
CA ASP A 122 -10.01 -15.22 -8.99
C ASP A 122 -9.29 -14.19 -9.87
N ALA A 123 -9.93 -13.77 -10.98
CA ALA A 123 -9.39 -12.75 -11.86
C ALA A 123 -9.26 -11.38 -11.14
N ALA A 124 -10.26 -11.00 -10.34
CA ALA A 124 -10.24 -9.76 -9.56
C ALA A 124 -9.19 -9.78 -8.44
N PHE A 125 -9.03 -10.93 -7.77
CA PHE A 125 -8.00 -11.14 -6.77
C PHE A 125 -6.59 -11.06 -7.37
N ALA A 126 -6.37 -11.69 -8.53
CA ALA A 126 -5.13 -11.58 -9.27
C ALA A 126 -4.89 -10.16 -9.80
N LEU A 127 -5.94 -9.42 -10.18
CA LEU A 127 -5.83 -8.03 -10.60
C LEU A 127 -5.26 -7.15 -9.47
N LEU A 128 -5.74 -7.33 -8.23
CA LEU A 128 -5.19 -6.63 -7.06
C LEU A 128 -3.70 -6.93 -6.86
N ASP A 129 -3.30 -8.20 -6.96
CA ASP A 129 -1.90 -8.60 -6.84
C ASP A 129 -1.02 -7.89 -7.89
N ASN A 130 -1.46 -7.90 -9.15
CA ASN A 130 -0.77 -7.19 -10.24
C ASN A 130 -0.75 -5.66 -10.04
N ALA A 131 -1.78 -5.09 -9.42
CA ALA A 131 -1.87 -3.66 -9.14
C ALA A 131 -0.84 -3.24 -8.08
N ILE A 132 -0.65 -4.06 -7.04
CA ILE A 132 0.38 -3.87 -6.02
C ILE A 132 1.76 -3.93 -6.66
N ASP A 133 2.04 -4.95 -7.48
CA ASP A 133 3.33 -5.07 -8.17
C ASP A 133 3.60 -3.90 -9.11
N LEU A 134 2.59 -3.44 -9.84
CA LEU A 134 2.71 -2.26 -10.71
C LEU A 134 3.04 -1.01 -9.88
N ALA A 135 2.32 -0.74 -8.80
CA ALA A 135 2.59 0.42 -7.95
C ALA A 135 3.99 0.39 -7.31
N ARG A 136 4.45 -0.80 -6.89
CA ARG A 136 5.83 -1.00 -6.39
C ARG A 136 6.88 -0.76 -7.49
N ALA A 137 6.61 -1.24 -8.71
CA ALA A 137 7.48 -1.00 -9.87
C ALA A 137 7.60 0.50 -10.21
N ALA A 138 6.55 1.29 -10.00
CA ALA A 138 6.63 2.75 -10.12
C ALA A 138 7.64 3.34 -9.12
N TYR A 139 7.59 2.93 -7.85
CA TYR A 139 8.54 3.42 -6.84
C TYR A 139 9.99 3.00 -7.13
N ARG A 140 10.20 1.83 -7.72
CA ARG A 140 11.52 1.39 -8.18
C ARG A 140 12.03 2.11 -9.43
N LEU A 141 11.17 2.82 -10.16
CA LEU A 141 11.43 3.24 -11.55
C LEU A 141 11.83 2.05 -12.43
N ASP A 142 11.09 0.95 -12.32
CA ASP A 142 11.40 -0.27 -13.05
C ASP A 142 11.45 0.00 -14.57
N PRO A 143 12.53 -0.36 -15.29
CA PRO A 143 12.62 -0.17 -16.74
C PRO A 143 11.49 -0.85 -17.52
N SER A 144 10.88 -1.89 -16.94
CA SER A 144 9.77 -2.62 -17.53
C SER A 144 8.41 -2.00 -17.22
N TYR A 145 8.34 -0.93 -16.42
CA TYR A 145 7.08 -0.35 -15.93
C TYR A 145 6.09 -0.06 -17.05
N ALA A 146 6.55 0.57 -18.15
CA ALA A 146 5.66 0.87 -19.27
C ALA A 146 5.05 -0.38 -19.92
N ALA A 147 5.81 -1.49 -19.99
CA ALA A 147 5.30 -2.77 -20.47
C ALA A 147 4.32 -3.40 -19.46
N MET A 148 4.64 -3.34 -18.17
CA MET A 148 3.77 -3.80 -17.09
C MET A 148 2.44 -3.04 -17.07
N ALA A 149 2.47 -1.71 -17.19
CA ALA A 149 1.30 -0.85 -17.21
C ALA A 149 0.38 -1.19 -18.40
N ARG A 150 0.94 -1.40 -19.60
CA ARG A 150 0.17 -1.85 -20.77
C ARG A 150 -0.46 -3.23 -20.56
N ALA A 151 0.29 -4.17 -20.01
CA ALA A 151 -0.20 -5.52 -19.73
C ALA A 151 -1.30 -5.52 -18.65
N TYR A 152 -1.17 -4.67 -17.64
CA TYR A 152 -2.18 -4.46 -16.60
C TYR A 152 -3.45 -3.82 -17.18
N ALA A 153 -3.30 -2.74 -17.95
CA ALA A 153 -4.42 -2.06 -18.60
C ALA A 153 -5.22 -2.99 -19.54
N ALA A 154 -4.53 -3.87 -20.28
CA ALA A 154 -5.18 -4.85 -21.16
C ALA A 154 -6.00 -5.92 -20.42
N LYS A 155 -5.76 -6.11 -19.12
CA LYS A 155 -6.51 -7.06 -18.27
C LYS A 155 -7.65 -6.38 -17.49
N LEU A 156 -7.81 -5.05 -17.63
CA LEU A 156 -8.85 -4.34 -16.89
C LEU A 156 -10.24 -4.82 -17.35
N PRO A 157 -11.14 -5.15 -16.40
CA PRO A 157 -12.54 -5.39 -16.69
C PRO A 157 -13.19 -4.20 -17.40
N THR A 158 -14.23 -4.49 -18.19
CA THR A 158 -14.98 -3.45 -18.91
C THR A 158 -15.52 -2.40 -17.94
N GLY A 159 -15.26 -1.12 -18.23
CA GLY A 159 -15.72 0.00 -17.42
C GLY A 159 -14.79 0.38 -16.27
N LEU A 160 -13.93 -0.52 -15.78
CA LEU A 160 -13.01 -0.20 -14.68
C LEU A 160 -11.98 0.87 -15.08
N SER A 161 -11.57 0.90 -16.35
CA SER A 161 -10.64 1.91 -16.86
C SER A 161 -11.18 3.34 -16.70
N ARG A 162 -12.50 3.51 -16.83
CA ARG A 162 -13.20 4.81 -16.72
C ARG A 162 -13.66 5.13 -15.30
N PHE A 163 -13.34 4.28 -14.33
CA PHE A 163 -13.64 4.55 -12.94
C PHE A 163 -12.93 5.85 -12.52
N VAL A 164 -13.69 6.80 -11.95
CA VAL A 164 -13.13 8.06 -11.46
C VAL A 164 -12.63 7.85 -10.04
N TYR A 165 -11.32 7.94 -9.84
CA TYR A 165 -10.70 7.92 -8.53
C TYR A 165 -10.50 9.35 -8.02
N THR A 166 -11.05 9.62 -6.84
CA THR A 166 -10.85 10.88 -6.14
C THR A 166 -9.95 10.64 -4.92
N SER A 167 -8.81 11.32 -4.88
CA SER A 167 -7.95 11.44 -3.70
C SER A 167 -8.17 12.78 -3.03
N ARG A 168 -8.04 12.83 -1.71
CA ARG A 168 -8.11 14.06 -0.91
C ARG A 168 -6.86 14.21 -0.08
N GLN A 169 -6.46 15.45 0.19
CA GLN A 169 -5.43 15.75 1.16
C GLN A 169 -5.79 15.18 2.53
N ASP A 170 -4.88 14.39 3.10
CA ASP A 170 -5.00 13.82 4.43
C ASP A 170 -3.68 14.01 5.17
N LYS A 171 -3.69 14.94 6.13
CA LYS A 171 -2.48 15.37 6.85
C LYS A 171 -1.81 14.23 7.61
N TYR A 172 -2.59 13.33 8.20
CA TYR A 172 -2.05 12.23 9.00
C TYR A 172 -1.47 11.13 8.11
N THR A 173 -2.17 10.76 7.04
CA THR A 173 -1.66 9.84 6.01
C THR A 173 -0.35 10.38 5.42
N TRP A 174 -0.29 11.67 5.09
CA TRP A 174 0.92 12.30 4.56
C TRP A 174 2.10 12.24 5.55
N ARG A 175 1.87 12.63 6.80
CA ARG A 175 2.88 12.58 7.87
C ARG A 175 3.36 11.16 8.14
N ALA A 176 2.47 10.18 8.07
CA ALA A 176 2.77 8.77 8.27
C ALA A 176 3.45 8.14 7.04
N ALA A 177 3.41 8.80 5.88
CA ALA A 177 4.12 8.39 4.68
C ALA A 177 5.55 8.94 4.59
N GLU A 178 6.08 9.60 5.63
CA GLU A 178 7.44 10.14 5.61
C GLU A 178 8.50 9.02 5.51
N PRO A 179 9.39 9.04 4.49
CA PRO A 179 10.40 8.00 4.27
C PRO A 179 11.31 7.73 5.46
N ALA A 180 11.69 8.76 6.22
CA ALA A 180 12.55 8.60 7.39
C ALA A 180 11.87 7.75 8.49
N LYS A 181 10.58 7.97 8.74
CA LYS A 181 9.78 7.20 9.71
C LYS A 181 9.60 5.76 9.23
N ILE A 182 9.34 5.56 7.94
CA ILE A 182 9.17 4.23 7.33
C ILE A 182 10.49 3.44 7.41
N ARG A 183 11.65 4.07 7.16
CA ARG A 183 12.97 3.44 7.35
C ARG A 183 13.26 3.08 8.79
N ALA A 184 12.85 3.92 9.74
CA ALA A 184 12.98 3.59 11.16
C ALA A 184 12.13 2.35 11.53
N LEU A 185 10.91 2.25 11.00
CA LEU A 185 10.07 1.05 11.14
C LEU A 185 10.75 -0.18 10.51
N ALA A 186 11.20 -0.08 9.26
CA ALA A 186 11.90 -1.17 8.57
C ALA A 186 13.12 -1.65 9.36
N SER A 187 13.92 -0.72 9.88
CA SER A 187 15.09 -1.04 10.70
C SER A 187 14.71 -1.76 11.99
N SER A 188 13.60 -1.39 12.63
CA SER A 188 13.07 -2.09 13.81
C SER A 188 12.64 -3.51 13.48
N VAL A 189 11.90 -3.69 12.38
CA VAL A 189 11.43 -4.98 11.91
C VAL A 189 12.60 -5.92 11.60
N LEU A 190 13.59 -5.44 10.85
CA LEU A 190 14.75 -6.24 10.43
C LEU A 190 15.60 -6.73 11.60
N ARG A 191 15.72 -5.95 12.68
CA ARG A 191 16.41 -6.40 13.91
C ARG A 191 15.74 -7.62 14.55
N ALA A 192 14.43 -7.79 14.35
CA ALA A 192 13.68 -8.95 14.83
C ALA A 192 13.46 -10.03 13.75
N GLY A 193 14.05 -9.85 12.56
CA GLY A 193 13.93 -10.76 11.43
C GLY A 193 13.06 -10.21 10.30
N ALA A 194 13.49 -10.42 9.05
CA ALA A 194 12.77 -9.95 7.87
C ALA A 194 11.45 -10.73 7.68
N PRO A 195 10.31 -10.06 7.47
CA PRO A 195 9.07 -10.71 7.07
C PRO A 195 9.13 -11.14 5.60
N SER A 196 8.29 -12.11 5.26
CA SER A 196 8.02 -12.51 3.89
C SER A 196 6.76 -11.85 3.33
N LEU A 197 5.81 -11.49 4.21
CA LEU A 197 4.57 -10.79 3.83
C LEU A 197 4.32 -9.60 4.76
N LEU A 198 3.95 -8.47 4.17
CA LEU A 198 3.34 -7.34 4.85
C LEU A 198 1.84 -7.35 4.60
N VAL A 199 1.03 -7.15 5.65
CA VAL A 199 -0.43 -6.99 5.56
C VAL A 199 -0.81 -5.62 6.09
N GLY A 200 -1.19 -4.70 5.21
CA GLY A 200 -1.52 -3.31 5.55
C GLY A 200 -3.03 -3.04 5.67
N ALA A 201 -3.43 -2.16 6.59
CA ALA A 201 -4.79 -1.61 6.66
C ALA A 201 -4.99 -0.52 5.58
N ALA A 202 -5.68 -0.84 4.50
CA ALA A 202 -6.00 0.16 3.48
C ALA A 202 -7.18 1.04 3.94
N HIS A 203 -7.19 2.34 3.63
CA HIS A 203 -6.40 2.96 2.55
C HIS A 203 -5.17 3.76 2.99
N GLY A 204 -5.09 4.17 4.25
CA GLY A 204 -4.02 5.04 4.75
C GLY A 204 -2.63 4.42 4.60
N SER A 205 -2.52 3.10 4.84
CA SER A 205 -1.23 2.42 4.82
C SER A 205 -0.71 2.11 3.42
N ILE A 206 -1.45 2.40 2.34
CA ILE A 206 -1.03 2.02 0.98
C ILE A 206 0.30 2.69 0.62
N MET A 207 0.41 4.00 0.82
CA MET A 207 1.61 4.76 0.46
C MET A 207 2.84 4.28 1.26
N ALA A 208 2.68 4.17 2.58
CA ALA A 208 3.75 3.68 3.46
C ALA A 208 4.12 2.23 3.18
N GLY A 209 3.12 1.38 2.90
CA GLY A 209 3.26 -0.04 2.62
C GLY A 209 4.03 -0.32 1.35
N LEU A 210 3.75 0.42 0.27
CA LEU A 210 4.48 0.31 -0.99
C LEU A 210 5.97 0.53 -0.77
N PHE A 211 6.35 1.56 -0.01
CA PHE A 211 7.75 1.83 0.27
C PHE A 211 8.36 0.85 1.29
N LEU A 212 7.62 0.49 2.34
CA LEU A 212 8.07 -0.46 3.35
C LEU A 212 8.39 -1.84 2.75
N ALA A 213 7.60 -2.30 1.77
CA ALA A 213 7.84 -3.54 1.05
C ALA A 213 9.16 -3.53 0.28
N GLU A 214 9.54 -2.39 -0.32
CA GLU A 214 10.84 -2.25 -1.01
C GLU A 214 12.02 -2.28 -0.04
N LEU A 215 11.86 -1.67 1.14
CA LEU A 215 12.90 -1.69 2.18
C LEU A 215 13.08 -3.09 2.78
N LEU A 216 12.01 -3.83 2.96
CA LEU A 216 12.05 -5.16 3.60
C LEU A 216 12.29 -6.30 2.60
N GLY A 217 12.14 -6.04 1.29
CA GLY A 217 12.19 -7.09 0.27
C GLY A 217 11.09 -8.14 0.45
N SER A 218 9.92 -7.70 0.92
CA SER A 218 8.80 -8.56 1.28
C SER A 218 7.67 -8.45 0.27
N ASP A 219 6.80 -9.46 0.22
CA ASP A 219 5.52 -9.36 -0.46
C ASP A 219 4.59 -8.42 0.31
N LEU A 220 3.60 -7.86 -0.39
CA LEU A 220 2.69 -6.88 0.17
C LEU A 220 1.25 -7.25 -0.18
N TRP A 221 0.38 -7.20 0.82
CA TRP A 221 -1.05 -7.37 0.67
C TRP A 221 -1.79 -6.32 1.49
N PHE A 222 -2.95 -5.88 0.99
CA PHE A 222 -3.77 -4.90 1.67
C PHE A 222 -5.15 -5.46 1.95
N LEU A 223 -5.65 -5.22 3.16
CA LEU A 223 -7.03 -5.49 3.53
C LEU A 223 -7.75 -4.15 3.64
N ARG A 224 -8.94 -4.03 3.04
CA ARG A 224 -9.77 -2.82 3.22
C ARG A 224 -10.15 -2.73 4.69
N PHE A 225 -9.82 -1.61 5.32
CA PHE A 225 -10.24 -1.30 6.68
C PHE A 225 -10.33 0.20 6.89
N SER A 226 -11.55 0.73 6.92
CA SER A 226 -11.76 2.15 7.21
C SER A 226 -12.85 2.30 8.28
N MET A 227 -12.47 2.63 9.53
CA MET A 227 -13.42 2.93 10.61
C MET A 227 -13.95 4.37 10.60
N PHE A 228 -13.20 5.31 10.02
CA PHE A 228 -13.52 6.75 10.08
C PHE A 228 -14.13 7.31 8.79
N LYS A 229 -13.77 6.76 7.62
CA LYS A 229 -14.28 7.21 6.31
C LYS A 229 -15.43 6.33 5.78
N ARG A 230 -15.64 5.20 6.42
CA ARG A 230 -16.65 4.16 6.18
C ARG A 230 -17.00 3.61 7.57
N HIS A 231 -18.20 3.15 7.83
CA HIS A 231 -18.53 2.58 9.14
C HIS A 231 -18.10 1.10 9.23
N ASP A 232 -16.97 0.75 8.59
CA ASP A 232 -16.43 -0.62 8.65
C ASP A 232 -15.95 -0.87 10.09
N THR A 233 -16.59 -1.78 10.81
CA THR A 233 -16.25 -2.10 12.21
C THR A 233 -15.11 -3.12 12.32
N ALA A 234 -14.75 -3.77 11.21
CA ALA A 234 -13.72 -4.79 11.10
C ALA A 234 -13.07 -4.73 9.70
N PRO A 235 -11.83 -5.21 9.53
CA PRO A 235 -11.23 -5.35 8.21
C PRO A 235 -12.04 -6.33 7.37
N VAL A 236 -12.15 -6.03 6.08
CA VAL A 236 -12.84 -6.89 5.12
C VAL A 236 -11.89 -7.99 4.68
N VAL A 237 -12.22 -9.24 4.99
CA VAL A 237 -11.35 -10.39 4.70
C VAL A 237 -12.15 -11.49 4.02
N SER A 238 -11.84 -11.75 2.75
CA SER A 238 -12.42 -12.83 1.95
C SER A 238 -11.72 -14.18 2.21
N PRO A 239 -12.32 -15.32 1.79
CA PRO A 239 -11.64 -16.62 1.81
C PRO A 239 -10.31 -16.65 1.04
N ARG A 240 -10.16 -15.85 -0.03
CA ARG A 240 -8.92 -15.77 -0.81
C ARG A 240 -7.84 -14.97 -0.08
N ASP A 241 -8.22 -13.92 0.64
CA ASP A 241 -7.31 -13.21 1.53
C ASP A 241 -6.78 -14.16 2.61
N GLU A 242 -7.67 -14.94 3.23
CA GLU A 242 -7.27 -15.94 4.22
C GLU A 242 -6.32 -16.98 3.63
N ALA A 243 -6.61 -17.49 2.43
CA ALA A 243 -5.77 -18.47 1.75
C ALA A 243 -4.38 -17.90 1.43
N LYS A 244 -4.30 -16.66 0.91
CA LYS A 244 -3.04 -15.97 0.64
C LYS A 244 -2.24 -15.77 1.91
N ILE A 245 -2.84 -15.24 2.97
CA ILE A 245 -2.15 -15.01 4.26
C ILE A 245 -1.65 -16.34 4.85
N ARG A 246 -2.50 -17.37 4.85
CA ARG A 246 -2.16 -18.72 5.36
C ARG A 246 -1.05 -19.41 4.55
N SER A 247 -0.86 -19.03 3.28
CA SER A 247 0.25 -19.57 2.46
C SER A 247 1.65 -19.19 2.99
N TYR A 248 1.74 -18.20 3.89
CA TYR A 248 2.98 -17.81 4.58
C TYR A 248 3.21 -18.54 5.92
N GLY A 249 2.51 -19.65 6.16
CA GLY A 249 2.73 -20.54 7.31
C GLY A 249 2.00 -20.10 8.57
N ASP A 250 2.65 -20.21 9.72
CA ASP A 250 2.08 -19.88 11.04
C ASP A 250 2.03 -18.37 11.34
N GLY A 251 2.58 -17.54 10.45
CA GLY A 251 2.65 -16.09 10.62
C GLY A 251 3.97 -15.57 11.15
N SER A 252 4.94 -16.42 11.48
CA SER A 252 6.22 -15.97 12.06
C SER A 252 7.01 -15.03 11.13
N LYS A 253 6.70 -15.05 9.83
CA LYS A 253 7.20 -14.13 8.80
C LYS A 253 6.15 -13.15 8.25
N VAL A 254 5.05 -12.91 8.96
CA VAL A 254 4.01 -11.94 8.59
C VAL A 254 4.13 -10.71 9.49
N LEU A 255 4.15 -9.52 8.88
CA LEU A 255 4.02 -8.24 9.58
C LEU A 255 2.68 -7.60 9.21
N VAL A 256 1.80 -7.46 10.19
CA VAL A 256 0.58 -6.66 10.09
C VAL A 256 0.94 -5.22 10.43
N PHE A 257 0.54 -4.25 9.62
CA PHE A 257 0.90 -2.86 9.90
C PHE A 257 -0.17 -1.85 9.49
N ASP A 258 -0.04 -0.66 10.07
CA ASP A 258 -0.82 0.53 9.74
C ASP A 258 0.13 1.73 9.63
N GLU A 259 -0.26 2.80 8.93
CA GLU A 259 0.55 4.01 8.89
C GLU A 259 0.53 4.75 10.23
N ASP A 260 -0.61 4.77 10.90
CA ASP A 260 -0.80 5.51 12.14
C ASP A 260 -1.59 4.71 13.19
N SER A 261 -1.04 4.65 14.39
CA SER A 261 -1.70 4.09 15.57
C SER A 261 -2.00 5.22 16.57
N ALA A 262 -3.06 5.99 16.29
CA ALA A 262 -3.55 7.06 17.15
C ALA A 262 -4.23 6.53 18.42
N SER A 263 -5.48 6.04 18.33
CA SER A 263 -6.13 5.35 19.46
C SER A 263 -5.58 3.94 19.67
N GLY A 264 -5.07 3.32 18.60
CA GLY A 264 -4.65 1.92 18.55
C GLY A 264 -5.75 0.94 18.11
N THR A 265 -6.99 1.41 17.92
CA THR A 265 -8.13 0.54 17.64
C THR A 265 -8.03 -0.19 16.29
N THR A 266 -7.72 0.52 15.21
CA THR A 266 -7.61 -0.07 13.86
C THR A 266 -6.58 -1.19 13.83
N LEU A 267 -5.35 -0.90 14.27
CA LEU A 267 -4.27 -1.89 14.27
C LEU A 267 -4.53 -3.06 15.23
N SER A 268 -5.21 -2.82 16.37
CA SER A 268 -5.63 -3.90 17.27
C SER A 268 -6.59 -4.86 16.59
N ILE A 269 -7.68 -4.35 15.99
CA ILE A 269 -8.69 -5.17 15.31
C ILE A 269 -8.09 -5.89 14.10
N LEU A 270 -7.26 -5.20 13.32
CA LEU A 270 -6.57 -5.79 12.17
C LEU A 270 -5.66 -6.94 12.62
N SER A 271 -4.84 -6.69 13.64
CA SER A 271 -3.95 -7.69 14.23
C SER A 271 -4.73 -8.90 14.74
N GLU A 272 -5.83 -8.70 15.45
CA GLU A 272 -6.68 -9.78 15.94
C GLU A 272 -7.23 -10.63 14.80
N ARG A 273 -7.79 -9.99 13.76
CA ARG A 273 -8.34 -10.71 12.59
C ARG A 273 -7.26 -11.51 11.86
N VAL A 274 -6.08 -10.92 11.64
CA VAL A 274 -4.99 -11.62 10.95
C VAL A 274 -4.38 -12.72 11.82
N LYS A 275 -4.22 -12.51 13.13
CA LYS A 275 -3.72 -13.53 14.06
C LYS A 275 -4.67 -14.72 14.22
N ALA A 276 -5.96 -14.54 13.97
CA ALA A 276 -6.88 -15.67 13.87
C ALA A 276 -6.58 -16.60 12.67
N ILE A 277 -5.92 -16.08 11.62
CA ILE A 277 -5.49 -16.84 10.44
C ILE A 277 -4.05 -17.36 10.64
N VAL A 278 -3.16 -16.50 11.14
CA VAL A 278 -1.72 -16.73 11.31
C VAL A 278 -1.22 -16.23 12.69
N PRO A 279 -1.29 -17.06 13.75
CA PRO A 279 -1.14 -16.61 15.14
C PRO A 279 0.18 -15.94 15.51
N MET A 280 1.27 -16.22 14.77
CA MET A 280 2.59 -15.68 15.05
C MET A 280 2.90 -14.35 14.35
N ALA A 281 1.92 -13.75 13.67
CA ALA A 281 2.09 -12.46 13.00
C ALA A 281 2.53 -11.36 13.98
N ARG A 282 3.54 -10.58 13.58
CA ARG A 282 4.00 -9.39 14.31
C ARG A 282 3.25 -8.15 13.83
N THR A 283 3.32 -7.09 14.60
CA THR A 283 2.63 -5.82 14.35
C THR A 283 3.60 -4.66 14.19
N GLY A 284 3.25 -3.72 13.31
CA GLY A 284 4.06 -2.52 13.04
C GLY A 284 3.19 -1.28 12.89
N ALA A 285 3.72 -0.12 13.29
CA ALA A 285 3.11 1.17 12.94
C ALA A 285 4.20 2.16 12.52
N VAL A 286 3.97 2.96 11.48
CA VAL A 286 4.94 4.00 11.09
C VAL A 286 4.96 5.08 12.17
N ILE A 287 3.79 5.56 12.57
CA ILE A 287 3.59 6.45 13.70
C ILE A 287 2.79 5.72 14.78
N ARG A 288 3.20 5.88 16.04
CA ARG A 288 2.39 5.54 17.21
C ARG A 288 2.22 6.78 18.07
N HIS A 289 0.99 7.20 18.33
CA HIS A 289 0.73 8.24 19.31
C HIS A 289 1.02 7.72 20.73
N GLN A 290 1.60 8.55 21.58
CA GLN A 290 1.93 8.14 22.94
C GLN A 290 0.71 7.64 23.73
N SER A 291 -0.43 8.30 23.53
CA SER A 291 -1.74 8.00 24.13
C SER A 291 -2.39 6.71 23.59
N SER A 292 -1.85 6.12 22.52
CA SER A 292 -2.38 4.88 21.94
C SER A 292 -2.37 3.75 22.96
N SER A 293 -3.52 3.09 23.14
CA SER A 293 -3.67 1.94 24.04
C SER A 293 -3.00 0.69 23.47
N PHE A 294 -2.87 0.61 22.15
CA PHE A 294 -2.19 -0.48 21.45
C PHE A 294 -0.69 -0.22 21.37
N ARG A 295 0.10 -1.29 21.54
CA ARG A 295 1.56 -1.26 21.48
C ARG A 295 2.02 -2.27 20.41
N PRO A 296 2.29 -1.81 19.18
CA PRO A 296 2.82 -2.66 18.13
C PRO A 296 4.21 -3.18 18.51
N ASP A 297 4.58 -4.34 17.97
CA ASP A 297 5.90 -4.93 18.17
C ASP A 297 7.01 -4.04 17.58
N HIS A 298 6.69 -3.27 16.54
CA HIS A 298 7.60 -2.36 15.86
C HIS A 298 6.97 -0.98 15.63
N VAL A 299 7.74 0.08 15.92
CA VAL A 299 7.29 1.47 15.71
C VAL A 299 8.39 2.24 14.97
N GLY A 300 8.02 3.02 13.96
CA GLY A 300 8.93 3.93 13.27
C GLY A 300 9.22 5.18 14.08
N ARG A 301 8.16 5.84 14.58
CA ARG A 301 8.26 7.00 15.47
C ARG A 301 7.14 7.03 16.49
N THR A 302 7.48 7.33 17.74
CA THR A 302 6.49 7.71 18.76
C THR A 302 6.22 9.20 18.65
N TRP A 303 4.94 9.57 18.46
CA TRP A 303 4.50 10.95 18.38
C TRP A 303 3.98 11.40 19.75
N TRP A 304 4.51 12.54 20.19
CA TRP A 304 4.05 13.29 21.37
C TRP A 304 3.39 14.53 20.80
N ASP A 305 2.09 14.70 21.03
CA ASP A 305 1.33 15.85 20.51
C ASP A 305 1.98 17.18 20.95
#